data_AF-A0A923N8N6-F1
#
_entry.id   AF-A0A923N8N6-F1
#
_cell.length_a   1.000
_cell.length_b   1.000
_cell.length_c   1.000
_cell.angle_alpha   90.00
_cell.angle_beta   90.00
_cell.angle_gamma   90.00
#
_symmetry.space_group_name_H-M   'P 1'
#
loop_
_entity.id
_entity.type
_entity.pdbx_description
1 polymer ?
#
loop_
_entity_poly.entity_id
_entity_poly.type
_entity_poly.pdbx_seq_one_letter_code
_entity_poly.pdbx_strand_id
1 'polypeptide(L)'
;MLLRLLKIVFGLLILLAVAVGLASISHPIILKWVTGSAKHHGKPMPATVYTNGQVNDHIKVFYSDEPKNYLLSFAEYDSLGMIKFLNVDLNEKRIGRPVATSKNDFDIIAGHLFQSETGRHFSPLQDDIKGVDFDSHLTFSDTEIKFNMPPNKLKFDSIRIELQ
;
A
#
# COMPACT_ATOMS: atom_id res chain seq x y z
N MET A 1 -43.40 21.92 12.20
CA MET A 1 -42.20 21.95 11.32
C MET A 1 -41.04 21.18 11.94
N LEU A 2 -40.68 21.45 13.21
CA LEU A 2 -39.62 20.78 13.97
C LEU A 2 -39.71 19.24 13.99
N LEU A 3 -40.89 18.67 14.26
CA LEU A 3 -41.11 17.21 14.26
C LEU A 3 -40.89 16.52 12.90
N ARG A 4 -41.17 17.22 11.79
CA ARG A 4 -40.89 16.68 10.45
C ARG A 4 -39.39 16.73 10.16
N LEU A 5 -38.73 17.81 10.55
CA LEU A 5 -37.29 17.96 10.43
C LEU A 5 -36.54 16.91 11.26
N LEU A 6 -36.99 16.65 12.50
CA LEU A 6 -36.40 15.65 13.39
C LEU A 6 -36.48 14.23 12.80
N LYS A 7 -37.61 13.87 12.18
CA LYS A 7 -37.78 12.59 11.49
C LYS A 7 -36.84 12.44 10.29
N ILE A 8 -36.64 13.53 9.53
CA ILE A 8 -35.70 13.56 8.40
C ILE A 8 -34.27 13.36 8.92
N VAL A 9 -33.87 14.11 9.95
CA VAL A 9 -32.53 14.00 10.56
C VAL A 9 -32.30 12.59 11.11
N PHE A 10 -33.27 12.02 11.82
CA PHE A 10 -33.16 10.67 12.37
C PHE A 10 -33.07 9.60 11.28
N GLY A 11 -33.86 9.73 10.21
CA GLY A 11 -33.77 8.86 9.04
C GLY A 11 -32.40 8.93 8.36
N LEU A 12 -31.84 10.14 8.25
CA LEU A 12 -30.51 10.36 7.65
C LEU A 12 -29.40 9.77 8.50
N LEU A 13 -29.50 9.85 9.84
CA LEU A 13 -28.57 9.21 10.76
C LEU A 13 -28.60 7.69 10.65
N ILE A 14 -29.77 7.07 10.53
CA ILE A 14 -29.88 5.61 10.32
C ILE A 14 -29.25 5.21 8.99
N LEU A 15 -29.54 5.93 7.91
CA LEU A 15 -28.95 5.69 6.60
C LEU A 15 -27.41 5.79 6.64
N LEU A 16 -26.89 6.81 7.32
CA LEU A 16 -25.45 6.98 7.52
C LEU A 16 -24.85 5.80 8.30
N ALA A 17 -25.50 5.38 9.40
CA ALA A 17 -25.04 4.25 10.21
C ALA A 17 -25.01 2.94 9.41
N VAL A 18 -26.03 2.67 8.59
CA VAL A 18 -26.06 1.49 7.70
C VAL A 18 -24.96 1.56 6.65
N ALA A 19 -24.76 2.73 6.02
CA ALA A 19 -23.71 2.93 5.04
C ALA A 19 -22.31 2.71 5.64
N VAL A 20 -22.03 3.27 6.82
CA VAL A 20 -20.77 3.08 7.55
C VAL A 20 -20.60 1.61 7.96
N GLY A 21 -21.66 0.94 8.43
CA GLY A 21 -21.63 -0.48 8.77
C GLY A 21 -21.26 -1.36 7.58
N LEU A 22 -21.92 -1.17 6.43
CA LEU A 22 -21.64 -1.93 5.20
C LEU A 22 -20.22 -1.67 4.68
N ALA A 23 -19.79 -0.40 4.69
CA ALA A 23 -18.43 -0.02 4.30
C ALA A 23 -17.38 -0.67 5.23
N SER A 24 -17.65 -0.74 6.54
CA SER A 24 -16.73 -1.33 7.51
C SER A 24 -16.64 -2.86 7.42
N ILE A 25 -17.68 -3.53 6.91
CA ILE A 25 -17.63 -4.98 6.64
C ILE A 25 -16.76 -5.27 5.41
N SER A 26 -16.92 -4.47 4.36
CA SER A 26 -16.21 -4.68 3.09
C SER A 26 -14.76 -4.19 3.16
N HIS A 27 -14.54 -3.06 3.84
CA HIS A 27 -13.26 -2.39 3.98
C HIS A 27 -13.04 -2.00 5.46
N PRO A 28 -12.63 -2.95 6.32
CA PRO A 28 -12.41 -2.70 7.75
C PRO A 28 -11.42 -1.57 8.04
N ILE A 29 -10.53 -1.27 7.09
CA ILE A 29 -9.56 -0.19 7.20
C ILE A 29 -10.21 1.20 7.25
N ILE A 30 -11.43 1.37 6.72
CA ILE A 30 -12.18 2.64 6.83
C ILE A 30 -12.48 2.93 8.29
N LEU A 31 -12.90 1.93 9.07
CA LEU A 31 -13.15 2.11 10.50
C LEU A 31 -11.84 2.44 11.22
N LYS A 32 -10.74 1.76 10.87
CA LYS A 32 -9.41 2.10 11.39
C LYS A 32 -9.05 3.56 11.06
N TRP A 33 -9.34 4.04 9.85
CA TRP A 33 -9.05 5.41 9.43
C TRP A 33 -9.88 6.43 10.21
N VAL A 34 -11.19 6.20 10.36
CA VAL A 34 -12.09 7.07 11.14
C VAL A 34 -11.70 7.11 12.63
N THR A 35 -11.24 5.99 13.18
CA THR A 35 -10.77 5.90 14.58
C THR A 35 -9.33 6.39 14.78
N GLY A 36 -8.62 6.75 13.71
CA GLY A 36 -7.23 7.23 13.75
C GLY A 36 -6.15 6.15 13.78
N SER A 37 -6.50 4.88 13.64
CA SER A 37 -5.60 3.71 13.60
C SER A 37 -5.25 3.23 12.18
N ALA A 38 -5.67 3.98 11.16
CA ALA A 38 -5.18 3.85 9.80
C ALA A 38 -4.97 5.22 9.17
N LYS A 39 -4.20 5.19 8.10
CA LYS A 39 -3.66 6.33 7.40
C LYS A 39 -4.10 6.30 5.95
N HIS A 40 -4.28 7.49 5.39
CA HIS A 40 -4.64 7.70 3.99
C HIS A 40 -3.44 8.28 3.25
N HIS A 41 -2.94 7.54 2.25
CA HIS A 41 -1.79 7.94 1.42
C HIS A 41 -2.18 8.62 0.11
N GLY A 42 -3.48 8.67 -0.20
CA GLY A 42 -3.95 9.28 -1.43
C GLY A 42 -3.88 8.36 -2.65
N LYS A 43 -3.86 8.96 -3.84
CA LYS A 43 -3.82 8.25 -5.14
C LYS A 43 -2.39 7.84 -5.48
N PRO A 44 -2.20 6.89 -6.42
CA PRO A 44 -0.88 6.61 -6.97
C PRO A 44 -0.24 7.88 -7.51
N MET A 45 1.05 8.04 -7.27
CA MET A 45 1.81 9.11 -7.87
C MET A 45 2.10 8.81 -9.35
N PRO A 46 2.28 9.83 -10.20
CA PRO A 46 2.72 9.63 -11.56
C PRO A 46 4.13 9.03 -11.57
N ALA A 47 4.24 7.79 -12.05
CA ALA A 47 5.51 7.09 -12.19
C ALA A 47 5.38 6.02 -13.28
N THR A 48 6.46 5.77 -14.00
CA THR A 48 6.56 4.64 -14.94
C THR A 48 7.34 3.53 -14.26
N VAL A 49 6.71 2.37 -14.07
CA VAL A 49 7.37 1.20 -13.48
C VAL A 49 7.78 0.25 -14.58
N TYR A 50 8.99 -0.27 -14.48
CA TYR A 50 9.52 -1.31 -15.35
C TYR A 50 9.86 -2.55 -14.52
N THR A 51 9.45 -3.71 -14.99
CA THR A 51 9.87 -5.01 -14.48
C THR A 51 10.63 -5.75 -15.55
N ASN A 52 11.87 -6.18 -15.26
CA ASN A 52 12.77 -6.80 -16.24
C ASN A 52 12.92 -5.99 -17.54
N GLY A 53 12.99 -4.66 -17.40
CA GLY A 53 13.13 -3.70 -18.51
C GLY A 53 11.86 -3.42 -19.30
N GLN A 54 10.74 -4.09 -19.02
CA GLN A 54 9.45 -3.86 -19.69
C GLN A 54 8.52 -3.02 -18.82
N VAL A 55 7.77 -2.10 -19.44
CA VAL A 55 6.77 -1.29 -18.74
C VAL A 55 5.73 -2.19 -18.07
N ASN A 56 5.40 -1.88 -16.82
CA ASN A 56 4.46 -2.60 -16.00
C ASN A 56 3.46 -1.64 -15.36
N ASP A 57 2.27 -1.53 -15.97
CA ASP A 57 1.22 -0.62 -15.51
C ASP A 57 0.46 -1.13 -14.27
N HIS A 58 0.72 -2.36 -13.84
CA HIS A 58 0.01 -3.00 -12.75
C HIS A 58 0.60 -2.67 -11.38
N ILE A 59 1.90 -2.31 -11.34
CA ILE A 59 2.54 -1.84 -10.11
C ILE A 59 2.20 -0.36 -9.91
N LYS A 60 1.62 -0.04 -8.77
CA LYS A 60 1.28 1.33 -8.40
C LYS A 60 2.24 1.85 -7.34
N VAL A 61 2.71 3.09 -7.51
CA VAL A 61 3.61 3.76 -6.57
C VAL A 61 2.82 4.81 -5.80
N PHE A 62 2.99 4.86 -4.49
CA PHE A 62 2.36 5.83 -3.60
C PHE A 62 3.44 6.50 -2.76
N TYR A 63 3.24 7.76 -2.41
CA TYR A 63 4.06 8.40 -1.38
C TYR A 63 3.78 7.74 -0.03
N SER A 64 4.84 7.56 0.75
CA SER A 64 4.73 7.45 2.20
C SER A 64 4.83 8.84 2.80
N ASP A 65 4.30 9.02 4.00
CA ASP A 65 4.45 10.27 4.76
C ASP A 65 5.87 10.54 5.22
N GLU A 66 6.68 9.49 5.33
CA GLU A 66 8.10 9.65 5.61
C GLU A 66 8.78 10.21 4.34
N PRO A 67 9.51 11.33 4.44
CA PRO A 67 10.17 11.92 3.29
C PRO A 67 11.05 10.88 2.58
N LYS A 68 10.98 10.81 1.26
CA LYS A 68 11.74 9.86 0.44
C LYS A 68 11.43 8.38 0.71
N ASN A 69 10.26 8.07 1.27
CA ASN A 69 9.76 6.70 1.37
C ASN A 69 8.58 6.50 0.42
N TYR A 70 8.54 5.34 -0.23
CA TYR A 70 7.54 5.01 -1.24
C TYR A 70 6.90 3.66 -0.94
N LEU A 71 5.60 3.55 -1.19
CA LEU A 71 4.86 2.30 -1.10
C LEU A 71 4.55 1.80 -2.51
N LEU A 72 4.99 0.59 -2.81
CA LEU A 72 4.65 -0.09 -4.05
C LEU A 72 3.52 -1.08 -3.78
N SER A 73 2.48 -1.04 -4.60
CA SER A 73 1.41 -2.03 -4.61
C SER A 73 1.59 -2.99 -5.79
N PHE A 74 1.57 -4.28 -5.48
CA PHE A 74 1.65 -5.40 -6.41
C PHE A 74 0.32 -6.17 -6.46
N ALA A 75 -0.81 -5.46 -6.32
CA ALA A 75 -2.12 -6.07 -6.08
C ALA A 75 -2.51 -7.20 -7.06
N GLU A 76 -2.04 -7.18 -8.31
CA GLU A 76 -2.31 -8.27 -9.26
C GLU A 76 -1.48 -9.54 -9.00
N TYR A 77 -0.30 -9.39 -8.42
CA TYR A 77 0.58 -10.50 -8.03
C TYR A 77 0.18 -11.11 -6.66
N ASP A 78 -0.75 -10.46 -5.93
CA ASP A 78 -1.38 -10.95 -4.68
C ASP A 78 -2.18 -12.25 -4.90
N SER A 79 -2.74 -12.45 -6.10
CA SER A 79 -3.51 -13.63 -6.49
C SER A 79 -2.73 -14.96 -6.36
N LEU A 80 -1.40 -14.88 -6.26
CA LEU A 80 -0.50 -16.01 -6.10
C LEU A 80 -0.01 -16.20 -4.65
N GLY A 81 -0.55 -15.44 -3.68
CA GLY A 81 -0.12 -15.45 -2.28
C GLY A 81 1.26 -14.82 -2.06
N MET A 82 1.66 -13.91 -2.95
CA MET A 82 2.99 -13.29 -2.97
C MET A 82 2.97 -11.90 -2.34
N ILE A 83 4.11 -11.20 -2.35
CA ILE A 83 4.30 -9.87 -1.74
C ILE A 83 3.30 -8.87 -2.35
N LYS A 84 2.33 -8.40 -1.54
CA LYS A 84 1.29 -7.45 -1.97
C LYS A 84 1.76 -5.99 -1.97
N PHE A 85 2.59 -5.63 -0.99
CA PHE A 85 3.13 -4.29 -0.83
C PHE A 85 4.61 -4.35 -0.46
N LEU A 86 5.37 -3.35 -0.90
CA LEU A 86 6.73 -3.08 -0.44
C LEU A 86 6.87 -1.62 -0.04
N ASN A 87 7.70 -1.38 0.96
CA ASN A 87 8.24 -0.06 1.26
C ASN A 87 9.63 0.05 0.65
N VAL A 88 9.86 1.14 -0.08
CA VAL A 88 11.17 1.58 -0.52
C VAL A 88 11.55 2.76 0.36
N ASP A 89 12.51 2.54 1.25
CA ASP A 89 13.01 3.55 2.17
C ASP A 89 14.37 4.04 1.65
N LEU A 90 14.38 5.21 1.02
CA LEU A 90 15.60 5.77 0.43
C LEU A 90 16.52 6.40 1.49
N ASN A 91 16.00 6.72 2.68
CA ASN A 91 16.83 7.28 3.77
C ASN A 91 17.73 6.19 4.35
N GLU A 92 17.15 5.03 4.62
CA GLU A 92 17.87 3.87 5.14
C GLU A 92 18.42 2.96 4.02
N LYS A 93 18.19 3.33 2.76
CA LYS A 93 18.61 2.58 1.56
C LYS A 93 18.19 1.11 1.61
N ARG A 94 16.95 0.85 2.00
CA ARG A 94 16.42 -0.50 2.21
C ARG A 94 15.07 -0.69 1.53
N ILE A 95 14.80 -1.94 1.16
CA ILE A 95 13.48 -2.40 0.76
C ILE A 95 12.91 -3.25 1.88
N GLY A 96 11.69 -2.97 2.28
CA GLY A 96 10.99 -3.72 3.32
C GLY A 96 9.67 -4.27 2.85
N ARG A 97 9.28 -5.45 3.34
CA ARG A 97 7.91 -5.95 3.22
C ARG A 97 7.15 -5.68 4.51
N PRO A 98 5.82 -5.46 4.47
CA PRO A 98 5.06 -5.34 5.70
C PRO A 98 5.23 -6.57 6.59
N VAL A 99 5.47 -6.36 7.88
CA VAL A 99 5.52 -7.43 8.90
C VAL A 99 4.11 -7.94 9.23
N ALA A 100 3.11 -7.14 8.90
CA ALA A 100 1.75 -7.34 9.35
C ALA A 100 1.19 -8.70 8.92
N THR A 101 0.59 -9.41 9.87
CA THR A 101 0.09 -10.78 9.72
C THR A 101 -1.36 -10.85 9.26
N SER A 102 -2.06 -9.70 9.13
CA SER A 102 -3.46 -9.65 8.75
C SER A 102 -3.62 -9.21 7.28
N LYS A 103 -4.58 -9.81 6.57
CA LYS A 103 -4.89 -9.46 5.16
C LYS A 103 -5.43 -8.04 4.97
N ASN A 104 -5.69 -7.31 6.07
CA ASN A 104 -6.47 -6.06 6.09
C ASN A 104 -5.64 -4.83 6.53
N ASP A 105 -4.31 -4.91 6.44
CA ASP A 105 -3.42 -3.82 6.83
C ASP A 105 -3.18 -2.78 5.73
N PHE A 106 -3.56 -3.12 4.51
CA PHE A 106 -3.59 -2.22 3.38
C PHE A 106 -4.84 -2.46 2.55
N ASP A 107 -5.43 -1.38 2.05
CA ASP A 107 -6.57 -1.45 1.13
C ASP A 107 -6.53 -0.31 0.12
N ILE A 108 -7.05 -0.56 -1.08
CA ILE A 108 -7.19 0.47 -2.11
C ILE A 108 -8.69 0.69 -2.34
N ILE A 109 -9.19 1.84 -1.90
CA ILE A 109 -10.62 2.17 -1.93
C ILE A 109 -10.79 3.38 -2.83
N ALA A 110 -11.58 3.23 -3.89
CA ALA A 110 -11.76 4.25 -4.92
C ALA A 110 -10.42 4.79 -5.51
N GLY A 111 -9.41 3.93 -5.62
CA GLY A 111 -8.07 4.28 -6.11
C GLY A 111 -7.18 5.00 -5.09
N HIS A 112 -7.61 5.12 -3.83
CA HIS A 112 -6.80 5.67 -2.76
C HIS A 112 -6.25 4.57 -1.85
N LEU A 113 -4.96 4.64 -1.51
CA LEU A 113 -4.33 3.70 -0.59
C LEU A 113 -4.61 4.10 0.86
N PHE A 114 -5.04 3.12 1.65
CA PHE A 114 -5.13 3.18 3.09
C PHE A 114 -4.16 2.16 3.70
N GLN A 115 -3.52 2.52 4.81
CA GLN A 115 -2.58 1.68 5.55
C GLN A 115 -2.90 1.72 7.04
N SER A 116 -3.07 0.56 7.69
CA SER A 116 -3.24 0.48 9.14
C SER A 116 -1.96 0.85 9.87
N GLU A 117 -2.05 1.17 11.17
CA GLU A 117 -0.88 1.35 12.02
C GLU A 117 0.07 0.13 11.97
N THR A 118 -0.48 -1.08 12.08
CA THR A 118 0.28 -2.34 12.00
C THR A 118 0.95 -2.54 10.65
N GLY A 119 0.32 -2.07 9.56
CA GLY A 119 0.88 -2.09 8.21
C GLY A 119 2.10 -1.18 8.03
N ARG A 120 2.36 -0.25 8.95
CA ARG A 120 3.53 0.65 8.89
C ARG A 120 4.85 -0.01 9.26
N HIS A 121 4.80 -1.18 9.89
CA HIS A 121 6.02 -1.89 10.28
C HIS A 121 6.47 -2.77 9.13
N PHE A 122 7.73 -2.60 8.72
CA PHE A 122 8.35 -3.35 7.64
C PHE A 122 9.55 -4.14 8.16
N SER A 123 9.69 -5.38 7.69
CA SER A 123 10.91 -6.16 7.83
C SER A 123 11.75 -5.95 6.58
N PRO A 124 13.08 -5.81 6.70
CA PRO A 124 13.96 -5.81 5.55
C PRO A 124 13.70 -7.04 4.68
N LEU A 125 13.58 -6.83 3.37
CA LEU A 125 13.31 -7.90 2.41
C LEU A 125 14.40 -8.98 2.43
N GLN A 126 15.62 -8.59 2.81
CA GLN A 126 16.82 -9.43 2.92
C GLN A 126 16.67 -10.45 4.06
N ASP A 127 16.14 -10.04 5.22
CA ASP A 127 15.98 -10.90 6.41
C ASP A 127 14.94 -12.00 6.19
N ASP A 128 13.99 -11.77 5.29
CA ASP A 128 12.90 -12.68 5.00
C ASP A 128 13.27 -13.86 4.09
N ILE A 129 14.44 -13.79 3.45
CA ILE A 129 14.96 -14.83 2.55
C ILE A 129 16.08 -15.54 3.28
N LYS A 130 15.72 -16.42 4.22
CA LYS A 130 16.70 -17.22 4.97
C LYS A 130 17.62 -18.00 4.01
N GLY A 131 18.94 -17.83 4.15
CA GLY A 131 19.96 -18.68 3.53
C GLY A 131 20.45 -18.25 2.14
N VAL A 132 20.00 -17.11 1.63
CA VAL A 132 20.56 -16.47 0.43
C VAL A 132 20.99 -15.09 0.88
N ASP A 133 22.29 -14.75 0.80
CA ASP A 133 22.79 -13.39 1.02
C ASP A 133 22.21 -12.46 -0.07
N PHE A 134 20.91 -12.21 -0.01
CA PHE A 134 20.18 -11.47 -1.01
C PHE A 134 20.40 -9.98 -0.76
N ASP A 135 21.06 -9.33 -1.70
CA ASP A 135 21.17 -7.89 -1.75
C ASP A 135 20.23 -7.34 -2.84
N SER A 136 19.30 -6.48 -2.44
CA SER A 136 18.40 -5.77 -3.34
C SER A 136 19.12 -4.81 -4.28
N HIS A 137 20.40 -4.47 -4.05
CA HIS A 137 21.17 -3.52 -4.85
C HIS A 137 20.40 -2.22 -5.10
N LEU A 138 19.76 -1.68 -4.04
CA LEU A 138 18.94 -0.49 -4.15
C LEU A 138 19.83 0.70 -4.54
N THR A 139 19.52 1.28 -5.70
CA THR A 139 20.15 2.50 -6.21
C THR A 139 19.06 3.49 -6.56
N PHE A 140 19.32 4.77 -6.36
CA PHE A 140 18.35 5.81 -6.64
C PHE A 140 19.02 7.14 -6.96
N SER A 141 18.28 7.96 -7.71
CA SER A 141 18.54 9.36 -8.01
C SER A 141 17.27 10.17 -7.76
N ASP A 142 17.26 11.45 -8.10
CA ASP A 142 16.08 12.30 -7.93
C ASP A 142 14.88 11.88 -8.81
N THR A 143 15.14 11.15 -9.89
CA THR A 143 14.11 10.76 -10.88
C THR A 143 13.97 9.26 -11.06
N GLU A 144 14.82 8.45 -10.42
CA GLU A 144 14.87 7.02 -10.70
C GLU A 144 15.17 6.22 -9.44
N ILE A 145 14.47 5.10 -9.26
CA ILE A 145 14.73 4.11 -8.21
C ILE A 145 14.87 2.75 -8.88
N LYS A 146 15.92 1.99 -8.53
CA LYS A 146 16.22 0.66 -9.07
C LYS A 146 16.56 -0.31 -7.95
N PHE A 147 15.99 -1.51 -8.01
CA PHE A 147 16.36 -2.59 -7.11
C PHE A 147 16.00 -3.95 -7.69
N ASN A 148 16.68 -4.97 -7.19
CA ASN A 148 16.42 -6.35 -7.51
C ASN A 148 15.37 -6.94 -6.57
N MET A 149 14.62 -7.88 -7.10
CA MET A 149 13.67 -8.70 -6.37
C MET A 149 14.23 -10.11 -6.16
N PRO A 150 13.84 -10.78 -5.07
CA PRO A 150 14.28 -12.15 -4.83
C PRO A 150 13.79 -13.06 -5.96
N PRO A 151 14.67 -13.93 -6.48
CA PRO A 151 14.29 -14.86 -7.53
C PRO A 151 13.15 -15.77 -7.05
N ASN A 152 12.24 -16.12 -7.96
CA ASN A 152 11.11 -17.02 -7.72
C ASN A 152 10.05 -16.54 -6.72
N LYS A 153 10.11 -15.29 -6.24
CA LYS A 153 9.04 -14.69 -5.42
C LYS A 153 8.00 -13.94 -6.23
N LEU A 154 8.36 -13.45 -7.41
CA LEU A 154 7.50 -12.79 -8.38
C LEU A 154 7.91 -13.27 -9.79
N LYS A 155 7.16 -12.90 -10.83
CA LYS A 155 7.48 -13.25 -12.24
C LYS A 155 8.64 -12.43 -12.82
N PHE A 156 9.32 -11.63 -12.01
CA PHE A 156 10.39 -10.73 -12.38
C PHE A 156 11.41 -10.62 -11.24
N ASP A 157 12.64 -10.23 -11.57
CA ASP A 157 13.79 -10.16 -10.67
C ASP A 157 14.39 -8.75 -10.56
N SER A 158 13.89 -7.80 -11.33
CA SER A 158 14.32 -6.40 -11.29
C SER A 158 13.14 -5.44 -11.40
N ILE A 159 13.23 -4.34 -10.66
CA ILE A 159 12.29 -3.22 -10.70
C ILE A 159 13.07 -1.93 -10.95
N ARG A 160 12.54 -1.12 -11.85
CA ARG A 160 12.95 0.28 -12.04
C ARG A 160 11.72 1.17 -12.02
N ILE A 161 11.79 2.27 -11.29
CA ILE A 161 10.73 3.27 -11.18
C ILE A 161 11.30 4.58 -11.69
N GLU A 162 10.65 5.16 -12.69
CA GLU A 162 10.92 6.53 -13.15
C GLU A 162 9.86 7.45 -12.53
N LEU A 163 10.30 8.35 -11.66
CA LEU A 163 9.48 9.35 -10.99
C LEU A 163 9.32 10.57 -11.92
N GLN A 164 8.09 11.09 -12.03
CA GLN A 164 7.76 12.26 -12.85
C GLN A 164 7.71 13.55 -12.03
#